data_AF-A0A652KPX0-F1
#
_entry.id   AF-A0A652KPX0-F1
#
_cell.length_a   1.000
_cell.length_b   1.000
_cell.length_c   1.000
_cell.angle_alpha   90.00
_cell.angle_beta   90.00
_cell.angle_gamma   90.00
#
_symmetry.space_group_name_H-M   'P 1'
#
loop_
_entity.id
_entity.type
_entity.pdbx_description
1 polymer ?
#
loop_
_entity_poly.entity_id
_entity_poly.type
_entity_poly.pdbx_seq_one_letter_code
_entity_poly.pdbx_strand_id
1 'polypeptide(L)'
;MEDSLEKAQIISRLLRDQTERTKRLKEHRRRIVLHLRSQKVTYREIAESLGVSIGTVQDIERGYSGSGKNRPKKSTEASAE
;
A
#
# COMPACT_ATOMS: atom_id res chain seq x y z
N MET A 1 -7.46 -36.73 8.20
CA MET A 1 -8.54 -35.75 8.43
C MET A 1 -8.17 -34.77 9.55
N GLU A 2 -7.62 -35.23 10.69
CA GLU A 2 -7.07 -34.36 11.75
C GLU A 2 -5.98 -33.39 11.26
N ASP A 3 -5.02 -33.87 10.48
CA ASP A 3 -3.92 -33.05 9.94
C ASP A 3 -4.41 -31.85 9.09
N SER A 4 -5.53 -32.03 8.36
CA SER A 4 -6.15 -30.95 7.59
C SER A 4 -6.82 -29.90 8.49
N LEU A 5 -7.38 -30.32 9.62
CA LEU A 5 -8.07 -29.44 10.56
C LEU A 5 -7.07 -28.62 11.39
N GLU A 6 -5.97 -29.23 11.81
CA GLU A 6 -4.86 -28.53 12.47
C GLU A 6 -4.24 -27.47 11.56
N LYS A 7 -4.00 -27.80 10.28
CA LYS A 7 -3.52 -26.83 9.28
C LYS A 7 -4.49 -25.66 9.11
N ALA A 8 -5.79 -25.93 9.03
CA ALA A 8 -6.81 -24.88 8.91
C ALA A 8 -6.85 -23.94 10.13
N GLN A 9 -6.65 -24.48 11.34
CA GLN A 9 -6.58 -23.68 12.57
C GLN A 9 -5.34 -22.77 12.58
N ILE A 10 -4.18 -23.28 12.17
CA ILE A 10 -2.94 -22.48 12.06
C ILE A 10 -3.12 -21.34 11.06
N ILE A 11 -3.68 -21.64 9.87
CA ILE A 11 -3.97 -20.63 8.85
C ILE A 11 -4.93 -19.57 9.40
N SER A 12 -5.98 -19.98 10.13
CA SER A 12 -6.96 -19.05 10.70
C SER A 12 -6.33 -18.09 11.71
N ARG A 13 -5.40 -18.57 12.54
CA ARG A 13 -4.64 -17.72 13.48
C ARG A 13 -3.72 -16.75 12.72
N LEU A 14 -3.01 -17.24 11.71
CA LEU A 14 -2.14 -16.40 10.88
C LEU A 14 -2.93 -15.28 10.19
N LEU A 15 -4.08 -15.61 9.59
CA LEU A 15 -4.95 -14.66 8.91
C LEU A 15 -5.52 -13.60 9.87
N ARG A 16 -5.83 -13.98 11.11
CA ARG A 16 -6.29 -13.04 12.14
C ARG A 16 -5.22 -11.99 12.46
N ASP A 17 -3.96 -12.44 12.60
CA ASP A 17 -2.83 -11.55 12.87
C ASP A 17 -2.39 -10.74 11.64
N GLN A 18 -2.75 -11.20 10.44
CA GLN A 18 -2.35 -10.60 9.17
C GLN A 18 -2.81 -9.14 9.06
N THR A 19 -3.98 -8.78 9.62
CA THR A 19 -4.52 -7.42 9.55
C THR A 19 -3.59 -6.41 10.24
N GLU A 20 -3.21 -6.68 11.49
CA GLU A 20 -2.32 -5.81 12.26
C GLU A 20 -0.90 -5.79 11.68
N ARG A 21 -0.39 -6.95 11.23
CA ARG A 21 0.90 -7.04 10.53
C ARG A 21 0.89 -6.19 9.26
N THR A 22 -0.17 -6.29 8.46
CA THR A 22 -0.33 -5.52 7.22
C THR A 22 -0.40 -4.02 7.51
N LYS A 23 -1.08 -3.60 8.58
CA LYS A 23 -1.13 -2.20 9.01
C LYS A 23 0.27 -1.66 9.32
N ARG A 24 1.05 -2.39 10.14
CA ARG A 24 2.43 -2.01 10.50
C ARG A 24 3.36 -1.94 9.28
N LEU A 25 3.26 -2.92 8.37
CA LEU A 25 4.06 -2.95 7.15
C LEU A 25 3.70 -1.78 6.21
N LYS A 26 2.41 -1.46 6.06
CA LYS A 26 1.96 -0.30 5.27
C LYS A 26 2.48 1.02 5.86
N GLU A 27 2.45 1.16 7.18
CA GLU A 27 2.99 2.33 7.87
C GLU A 27 4.50 2.48 7.64
N HIS A 28 5.25 1.37 7.79
CA HIS A 28 6.69 1.36 7.53
C HIS A 28 7.00 1.78 6.08
N ARG A 29 6.28 1.20 5.11
CA ARG A 29 6.41 1.58 3.69
C ARG A 29 6.12 3.07 3.47
N ARG A 30 5.09 3.61 4.12
CA ARG A 30 4.77 5.05 4.05
C ARG A 30 5.90 5.92 4.59
N ARG A 31 6.48 5.54 5.74
CA ARG A 31 7.60 6.26 6.34
C ARG A 31 8.79 6.36 5.38
N ILE A 32 9.14 5.26 4.72
CA ILE A 32 10.23 5.24 3.73
C ILE A 32 9.92 6.15 2.53
N VAL A 33 8.71 6.06 1.97
CA VAL A 33 8.33 6.94 0.84
C VAL A 33 8.42 8.41 1.24
N LEU A 34 7.89 8.80 2.40
CA LEU A 34 7.94 10.18 2.87
C LEU A 34 9.38 10.65 3.12
N HIS A 35 10.25 9.78 3.64
CA HIS A 35 11.67 10.08 3.84
C HIS A 35 12.41 10.31 2.51
N LEU A 36 12.23 9.43 1.52
CA LEU A 36 12.85 9.60 0.21
C LEU A 36 12.33 10.86 -0.51
N ARG A 37 11.04 11.18 -0.33
CA ARG A 37 10.45 12.41 -0.85
C ARG A 37 11.00 13.67 -0.17
N SER A 38 11.29 13.64 1.14
CA SER A 38 11.94 14.77 1.80
C SER A 38 13.38 14.98 1.33
N GLN A 39 14.03 13.93 0.82
CA GLN A 39 15.34 13.99 0.15
C GLN A 39 15.26 14.40 -1.33
N LYS A 40 14.07 14.78 -1.83
CA LYS A 40 13.80 15.16 -3.23
C LYS A 40 14.02 14.05 -4.26
N VAL A 41 14.07 12.77 -3.85
CA VAL A 41 14.11 11.64 -4.78
C VAL A 41 12.84 11.63 -5.63
N THR A 42 12.97 11.36 -6.93
CA THR A 42 11.83 11.38 -7.85
C THR A 42 10.88 10.21 -7.60
N TYR A 43 9.60 10.37 -7.95
CA TYR A 43 8.65 9.26 -7.81
C TYR A 43 9.04 8.01 -8.61
N ARG A 44 9.73 8.19 -9.73
CA ARG A 44 10.17 7.09 -10.59
C ARG A 44 11.26 6.27 -9.91
N GLU A 45 12.30 6.92 -9.38
CA GLU A 45 13.37 6.24 -8.66
C GLU A 45 12.86 5.50 -7.41
N ILE A 46 11.93 6.13 -6.67
CA ILE A 46 11.29 5.48 -5.51
C ILE A 46 10.48 4.25 -5.94
N ALA A 47 9.72 4.37 -7.04
CA ALA A 47 8.91 3.28 -7.58
C ALA A 47 9.77 2.08 -8.01
N GLU A 48 10.86 2.35 -8.73
CA GLU A 48 11.84 1.35 -9.15
C GLU A 48 12.52 0.70 -7.94
N SER A 49 12.94 1.48 -6.94
CA SER A 49 13.59 0.98 -5.73
C SER A 49 12.67 0.10 -4.87
N LEU A 50 11.37 0.42 -4.83
CA LEU A 50 10.38 -0.31 -4.01
C LEU A 50 9.65 -1.42 -4.79
N GLY A 51 9.86 -1.54 -6.10
CA GLY A 51 9.16 -2.51 -6.95
C GLY A 51 7.66 -2.27 -7.06
N VAL A 52 7.22 -1.00 -7.06
CA VAL A 52 5.81 -0.61 -7.14
C VAL A 52 5.57 0.38 -8.29
N SER A 53 4.31 0.64 -8.61
CA SER A 53 3.99 1.67 -9.61
C SER A 53 4.21 3.09 -9.07
N ILE A 54 4.51 4.04 -9.96
CA ILE A 54 4.59 5.48 -9.62
C ILE A 54 3.30 5.96 -8.94
N GLY A 55 2.14 5.53 -9.44
CA GLY A 55 0.84 5.88 -8.86
C GLY A 55 0.70 5.41 -7.41
N THR A 56 1.26 4.25 -7.08
CA THR A 56 1.30 3.72 -5.70
C THR A 56 2.15 4.62 -4.80
N VAL A 57 3.30 5.11 -5.26
CA VAL A 57 4.15 6.03 -4.49
C VAL A 57 3.40 7.33 -4.22
N GLN A 58 2.75 7.90 -5.23
CA GLN A 58 1.95 9.12 -5.10
C GLN A 58 0.77 8.94 -4.13
N ASP A 59 0.11 7.79 -4.18
CA ASP A 59 -0.98 7.46 -3.26
C ASP A 59 -0.50 7.37 -1.81
N ILE A 60 0.62 6.68 -1.59
CA ILE A 60 1.23 6.56 -0.26
C ILE A 60 1.60 7.93 0.30
N GLU A 61 2.21 8.80 -0.50
CA GLU A 61 2.58 10.16 -0.11
C GLU A 61 1.34 10.98 0.27
N ARG A 62 0.25 10.88 -0.52
CA ARG A 62 -1.05 11.52 -0.25
C ARG A 62 -1.83 10.90 0.92
N GLY A 63 -1.29 9.87 1.58
CA GLY A 63 -1.95 9.18 2.69
C GLY A 63 -3.04 8.19 2.24
N TYR A 64 -3.16 7.91 0.95
CA TYR A 64 -4.07 6.91 0.43
C TYR A 64 -3.47 5.51 0.49
N SER A 65 -4.16 4.58 1.17
CA SER A 65 -3.69 3.19 1.36
C SER A 65 -4.73 2.12 0.97
N GLY A 66 -5.81 2.56 0.32
CA GLY A 66 -6.92 1.74 -0.16
C GLY A 66 -6.68 1.10 -1.52
N SER A 67 -7.60 0.23 -1.95
CA SER A 67 -7.62 -0.33 -3.30
C SER A 67 -7.91 0.78 -4.30
N GLY A 68 -7.13 0.90 -5.38
CA GLY A 68 -7.27 1.96 -6.40
C GLY A 68 -8.68 2.11 -7.01
N LYS A 69 -9.57 1.11 -6.83
CA LYS A 69 -11.00 1.20 -7.15
C LYS A 69 -11.75 2.26 -6.33
N ASN A 70 -11.33 2.49 -5.09
CA ASN A 70 -11.89 3.50 -4.18
C ASN A 70 -11.05 4.78 -4.17
N ARG A 71 -10.14 4.96 -5.14
CA ARG A 71 -9.34 6.18 -5.22
C ARG A 71 -10.28 7.30 -5.65
N PRO A 72 -10.30 8.46 -4.97
CA PRO A 72 -11.08 9.61 -5.43
C PRO A 72 -10.58 9.97 -6.83
N LYS A 73 -11.44 9.78 -7.84
CA LYS A 73 -11.15 10.21 -9.21
C LYS A 73 -11.22 11.72 -9.24
N LYS A 74 -10.24 12.36 -9.87
CA LYS A 74 -10.30 13.81 -10.14
C LYS A 74 -11.51 14.01 -11.05
N SER A 75 -12.56 14.69 -10.57
CA SER A 75 -13.69 15.08 -11.41
C SER A 75 -13.14 15.77 -12.65
N THR A 76 -13.52 15.26 -13.81
CA THR A 76 -13.19 15.86 -15.11
C THR A 76 -14.14 17.05 -15.30
N GLU A 77 -13.86 18.16 -14.63
CA GLU A 77 -14.59 19.44 -14.78
C GLU A 77 -13.57 20.59 -14.75
N ALA A 78 -12.67 20.63 -15.73
CA ALA A 78 -11.81 21.79 -16.02
C ALA A 78 -11.08 21.64 -17.38
N SER A 79 -11.80 21.26 -18.43
CA SER A 79 -11.29 21.37 -19.81
C SER A 79 -12.47 21.65 -20.74
N ALA A 80 -13.05 22.82 -20.57
CA ALA A 80 -13.91 23.48 -21.55
C ALA A 80 -13.66 24.99 -21.40
N GLU A 81 -12.56 25.45 -21.99
CA GLU A 81 -12.40 26.83 -22.48
C GLU A 81 -11.51 26.80 -23.72
#